data_AF-A0A358ACN5-F1
#
_entry.id   AF-A0A358ACN5-F1
#
_cell.length_a   1.000
_cell.length_b   1.000
_cell.length_c   1.000
_cell.angle_alpha   90.00
_cell.angle_beta   90.00
_cell.angle_gamma   90.00
#
_symmetry.space_group_name_H-M   'P 1'
#
loop_
_entity.id
_entity.type
_entity.pdbx_description
1 polymer ?
#
loop_
_entity_poly.entity_id
_entity_poly.type
_entity_poly.pdbx_seq_one_letter_code
_entity_poly.pdbx_strand_id
1 'polypeptide(L)'
;MDWKKFLSLKHHYLNPLHHYQMDVVLLFVIYFFSFIYYFVKIDSYGLDINTYQWYFFIPLILLYSIYNLKQRNKIAPKEFVSPLKRPIAHWILLGISSIAIYLQPLDLVNRPQSLIFAFIIFSLFFADGYWDFKNTKLWKKNGRS
;
A
#
# COMPACT_ATOMS: atom_id res chain seq x y z
N MET A 1 25.06 23.84 -26.57
CA MET A 1 23.96 23.36 -25.71
C MET A 1 24.30 21.95 -25.27
N ASP A 2 24.64 21.79 -23.98
CA ASP A 2 25.28 20.58 -23.46
C ASP A 2 24.24 19.51 -23.08
N TRP A 3 23.99 18.59 -24.01
CA TRP A 3 22.95 17.56 -23.92
C TRP A 3 23.13 16.61 -22.74
N LYS A 4 24.36 16.40 -22.27
CA LYS A 4 24.64 15.57 -21.08
C LYS A 4 24.12 16.22 -19.80
N LYS A 5 24.22 17.56 -19.69
CA LYS A 5 23.68 18.34 -18.57
C LYS A 5 22.15 18.36 -18.57
N PHE A 6 21.53 18.45 -19.75
CA PHE A 6 20.07 18.43 -19.90
C PHE A 6 19.46 17.07 -19.53
N LEU A 7 20.11 15.97 -19.92
CA LEU A 7 19.67 14.61 -19.56
C LEU A 7 19.93 14.29 -18.08
N SER A 8 21.06 14.74 -17.52
CA SER A 8 21.40 14.57 -16.10
C SER A 8 20.43 15.32 -15.16
N LEU A 9 20.03 16.55 -15.51
CA LEU A 9 19.06 17.33 -14.73
C LEU A 9 17.66 16.70 -14.70
N LYS A 10 17.29 15.94 -15.74
CA LYS A 10 15.97 15.32 -15.85
C LYS A 10 15.82 14.03 -15.03
N HIS A 11 16.93 13.47 -14.51
CA HIS A 11 16.95 12.18 -13.83
C HIS A 11 17.33 12.25 -12.34
N HIS A 12 17.67 13.44 -11.82
CA HIS A 12 18.14 13.57 -10.44
C HIS A 12 17.11 14.00 -9.40
N TYR A 13 15.89 14.36 -9.80
CA TYR A 13 14.81 14.69 -8.86
C TYR A 13 13.58 13.86 -9.18
N LEU A 14 13.55 12.63 -8.67
CA LEU A 14 12.29 11.90 -8.53
C LEU A 14 11.41 12.72 -7.58
N ASN A 15 10.22 13.09 -8.07
CA ASN A 15 9.24 13.83 -7.29
C ASN A 15 9.01 13.11 -5.94
N PRO A 16 8.99 13.81 -4.79
CA PRO A 16 8.71 13.22 -3.47
C PRO A 16 7.51 12.26 -3.45
N LEU A 17 6.49 12.53 -4.28
CA LEU A 17 5.35 11.64 -4.48
C LEU A 17 5.73 10.26 -5.02
N HIS A 18 6.66 10.19 -5.97
CA HIS A 18 7.10 8.93 -6.55
C HIS A 18 7.90 8.11 -5.54
N HIS A 19 8.74 8.76 -4.72
CA HIS A 19 9.42 8.10 -3.61
C HIS A 19 8.40 7.50 -2.62
N TYR A 20 7.39 8.26 -2.23
CA TYR A 20 6.31 7.76 -1.37
C TYR A 20 5.59 6.54 -1.98
N GLN A 21 5.20 6.60 -3.25
CA GLN A 21 4.51 5.48 -3.92
C GLN A 21 5.38 4.21 -3.95
N MET A 22 6.67 4.36 -4.23
CA MET A 22 7.61 3.24 -4.24
C MET A 22 7.84 2.69 -2.83
N ASP A 23 7.94 3.56 -1.82
CA ASP A 23 8.08 3.17 -0.42
C ASP A 23 6.87 2.37 0.07
N VAL A 24 5.65 2.83 -0.25
CA VAL A 24 4.38 2.15 0.10
C VAL A 24 4.36 0.71 -0.45
N VAL A 25 4.79 0.53 -1.70
CA VAL A 25 4.85 -0.78 -2.37
C VAL A 25 5.97 -1.64 -1.80
N LEU A 26 7.19 -1.10 -1.70
CA LEU A 26 8.35 -1.83 -1.24
C LEU A 26 8.15 -2.36 0.18
N LEU A 27 7.65 -1.50 1.09
CA LEU A 27 7.35 -1.90 2.46
C LEU A 27 6.26 -2.97 2.52
N PHE A 28 5.23 -2.85 1.70
CA PHE A 28 4.19 -3.88 1.63
C PHE A 28 4.75 -5.23 1.16
N VAL A 29 5.62 -5.25 0.15
CA VAL A 29 6.28 -6.47 -0.33
C VAL A 29 7.16 -7.08 0.78
N ILE A 30 7.96 -6.27 1.48
CA ILE A 30 8.77 -6.74 2.62
C ILE A 30 7.89 -7.37 3.70
N TYR A 31 6.77 -6.74 4.04
CA TYR A 31 5.82 -7.29 5.01
C TYR A 31 5.12 -8.54 4.52
N PHE A 32 4.74 -8.61 3.25
CA PHE A 32 4.16 -9.81 2.66
C PHE A 32 5.11 -11.01 2.77
N PHE A 33 6.39 -10.84 2.46
CA PHE A 33 7.38 -11.91 2.66
C PHE A 33 7.62 -12.22 4.13
N SER A 34 7.56 -11.23 5.01
CA SER A 34 7.65 -11.43 6.46
C SER A 34 6.49 -12.27 7.00
N PHE A 35 5.29 -12.13 6.43
CA PHE A 35 4.12 -12.97 6.72
C PHE A 35 4.33 -14.44 6.35
N ILE A 36 4.96 -14.70 5.20
CA ILE A 36 5.30 -16.07 4.80
C ILE A 36 6.23 -16.70 5.84
N TYR A 37 7.29 -15.98 6.24
CA TYR A 37 8.20 -16.44 7.29
C TYR A 37 7.48 -16.70 8.61
N TYR A 38 6.57 -15.80 8.99
CA TYR A 38 5.76 -15.93 10.20
C TYR A 38 4.89 -17.21 10.19
N PHE A 39 4.19 -17.50 9.09
CA PHE A 39 3.34 -18.70 9.01
C PHE A 39 4.15 -19.98 9.13
N VAL A 40 5.32 -20.06 8.47
CA VAL A 40 6.22 -21.21 8.59
C VAL A 40 6.66 -21.42 10.04
N LYS A 41 6.90 -20.33 10.79
CA LYS A 41 7.30 -20.42 12.20
C LYS A 41 6.17 -20.85 13.11
N ILE A 42 4.99 -20.27 12.99
CA ILE A 42 3.84 -20.62 13.84
C ILE A 42 3.44 -22.08 13.66
N ASP A 43 3.43 -22.56 12.41
CA ASP A 43 3.17 -23.96 12.10
C ASP A 43 4.19 -24.89 12.76
N SER A 44 5.49 -24.52 12.73
CA SER A 44 6.54 -25.31 13.39
C SER A 44 6.41 -25.39 14.92
N TYR A 45 5.71 -24.46 15.56
CA TYR A 45 5.44 -24.46 16.99
C TYR A 45 4.08 -25.11 17.35
N GLY A 46 3.29 -25.54 16.37
CA GLY A 46 1.95 -26.09 16.59
C GLY A 46 0.97 -25.08 17.21
N LEU A 47 1.21 -23.78 17.01
CA LEU A 47 0.38 -22.72 17.57
C LEU A 47 -0.79 -22.38 16.63
N ASP A 48 -1.92 -21.95 17.20
CA ASP A 48 -3.07 -21.52 16.41
C ASP A 48 -2.77 -20.23 15.63
N ILE A 49 -2.73 -20.35 14.30
CA ILE A 49 -2.45 -19.24 13.38
C ILE A 49 -3.46 -18.11 13.58
N ASN A 50 -4.72 -18.42 13.87
CA ASN A 50 -5.77 -17.40 13.95
C ASN A 50 -5.61 -16.47 15.14
N THR A 51 -5.19 -17.01 16.28
CA THR A 51 -4.92 -16.24 17.49
C THR A 51 -3.61 -15.48 17.35
N TYR A 52 -2.55 -16.15 16.91
CA TYR A 52 -1.22 -15.58 16.94
C TYR A 52 -0.98 -14.52 15.85
N GLN A 53 -1.71 -14.56 14.73
CA GLN A 53 -1.48 -13.66 13.60
C GLN A 53 -1.56 -12.19 14.01
N TRP A 54 -2.39 -11.86 15.00
CA TRP A 54 -2.62 -10.48 15.45
C TRP A 54 -1.43 -9.91 16.20
N TYR A 55 -0.70 -10.73 16.95
CA TYR A 55 0.51 -10.30 17.66
C TYR A 55 1.64 -9.93 16.71
N PHE A 56 1.69 -10.58 15.54
CA PHE A 56 2.63 -10.22 14.48
C PHE A 56 2.12 -9.04 13.64
N PHE A 57 0.85 -9.08 13.26
CA PHE A 57 0.26 -8.11 12.35
C PHE A 57 0.10 -6.71 12.95
N ILE A 58 -0.42 -6.57 14.16
CA ILE A 58 -0.74 -5.26 14.76
C ILE A 58 0.51 -4.37 14.88
N PRO A 59 1.65 -4.84 15.41
CA PRO A 59 2.85 -4.02 15.49
C PRO A 59 3.37 -3.62 14.10
N LEU A 60 3.37 -4.56 13.15
CA LEU A 60 3.85 -4.31 11.79
C LEU A 60 2.99 -3.29 11.05
N ILE A 61 1.66 -3.41 11.14
CA ILE A 61 0.77 -2.50 10.43
C ILE A 61 0.75 -1.11 11.06
N LEU A 62 0.98 -0.99 12.37
CA LEU A 62 1.18 0.29 13.04
C LEU A 62 2.47 0.97 12.53
N LEU A 63 3.59 0.24 12.50
CA LEU A 63 4.85 0.77 11.97
C LEU A 63 4.72 1.17 10.50
N TYR A 64 4.08 0.33 9.67
CA TYR A 64 3.75 0.65 8.28
C TYR A 64 2.98 1.96 8.16
N SER A 65 1.89 2.07 8.91
CA SER A 65 0.96 3.19 8.80
C SER A 65 1.61 4.49 9.27
N ILE A 66 2.31 4.45 10.40
CA ILE A 66 3.04 5.62 10.93
C ILE A 66 4.13 6.07 9.95
N TYR A 67 4.88 5.13 9.37
CA TYR A 67 5.92 5.45 8.40
C TYR A 67 5.32 6.12 7.16
N ASN A 68 4.28 5.52 6.57
CA ASN A 68 3.65 6.07 5.38
C ASN A 68 2.99 7.43 5.64
N LEU A 69 2.36 7.62 6.79
CA LEU A 69 1.83 8.94 7.18
C LEU A 69 2.93 10.00 7.33
N LYS A 70 4.08 9.64 7.90
CA LYS A 70 5.24 10.54 8.00
C LYS A 70 5.80 10.90 6.61
N GLN A 71 5.88 9.94 5.69
CA GLN A 71 6.35 10.22 4.33
C GLN A 71 5.35 11.06 3.54
N ARG A 72 4.05 10.76 3.68
CA ARG A 72 2.97 11.54 3.09
C ARG A 72 3.04 13.02 3.45
N ASN A 73 3.35 13.34 4.71
CA ASN A 73 3.44 14.72 5.18
C ASN A 73 4.57 15.54 4.53
N LYS A 74 5.52 14.89 3.83
CA LYS A 74 6.60 15.56 3.10
C LYS A 74 6.22 15.96 1.67
N ILE A 75 5.11 15.44 1.15
CA ILE A 75 4.68 15.66 -0.24
C ILE A 75 3.88 16.96 -0.32
N ALA A 76 4.25 17.85 -1.23
CA ALA A 76 3.53 19.10 -1.41
C ALA A 76 2.22 18.86 -2.21
N PRO A 77 1.09 19.53 -1.89
CA PRO A 77 -0.19 19.33 -2.59
C PRO A 77 -0.14 19.58 -4.11
N LYS A 78 0.82 20.39 -4.56
CA LYS A 78 1.07 20.72 -5.96
C LYS A 78 1.71 19.59 -6.77
N GLU A 79 2.22 18.55 -6.09
CA GLU A 79 2.93 17.42 -6.71
C GLU A 79 2.02 16.25 -7.06
N PHE A 80 0.76 16.27 -6.60
CA PHE A 80 -0.24 15.27 -6.93
C PHE A 80 -0.61 15.33 -8.41
N VAL A 81 -0.38 14.22 -9.13
CA VAL A 81 -0.69 14.10 -10.56
C VAL A 81 -2.10 13.57 -10.72
N SER A 82 -2.84 14.11 -11.71
CA SER A 82 -4.21 13.67 -12.04
C SER A 82 -4.31 12.12 -12.17
N PRO A 83 -5.33 11.49 -11.54
CA PRO A 83 -5.48 10.03 -11.44
C PRO A 83 -5.60 9.30 -12.78
N LEU A 84 -5.92 10.01 -13.87
CA LEU A 84 -6.16 9.42 -15.20
C LEU A 84 -4.91 8.93 -15.93
N LYS A 85 -3.69 9.25 -15.47
CA LYS A 85 -2.45 8.96 -16.23
C LYS A 85 -1.73 7.66 -15.88
N ARG A 86 -2.17 6.89 -14.88
CA ARG A 86 -1.41 5.71 -14.41
C ARG A 86 -2.24 4.42 -14.38
N PRO A 87 -1.67 3.28 -14.82
CA PRO A 87 -2.39 2.03 -14.96
C PRO A 87 -2.62 1.35 -13.59
N ILE A 88 -3.75 1.68 -12.94
CA ILE A 88 -4.23 1.05 -11.71
C ILE A 88 -4.63 -0.42 -11.93
N ALA A 89 -4.79 -0.84 -13.19
CA ALA A 89 -5.21 -2.19 -13.59
C ALA A 89 -4.38 -3.33 -12.97
N HIS A 90 -3.06 -3.17 -12.87
CA HIS A 90 -2.18 -4.19 -12.28
C HIS A 90 -2.44 -4.38 -10.77
N TRP A 91 -2.85 -3.32 -10.07
CA TRP A 91 -3.18 -3.35 -8.64
C TRP A 91 -4.56 -3.91 -8.37
N ILE A 92 -5.51 -3.62 -9.26
CA ILE A 92 -6.82 -4.28 -9.27
C ILE A 92 -6.65 -5.77 -9.50
N LEU A 93 -5.79 -6.18 -10.46
CA LEU A 93 -5.44 -7.59 -10.70
C LEU A 93 -4.81 -8.24 -9.47
N LEU A 94 -3.93 -7.55 -8.76
CA LEU A 94 -3.31 -8.07 -7.53
C LEU A 94 -4.34 -8.21 -6.38
N GLY A 95 -5.29 -7.27 -6.27
CA GLY A 95 -6.41 -7.39 -5.34
C GLY A 95 -7.36 -8.53 -5.69
N ILE A 96 -7.72 -8.67 -6.96
CA ILE A 96 -8.53 -9.78 -7.46
C ILE A 96 -7.82 -11.11 -7.22
N SER A 97 -6.50 -11.18 -7.43
CA SER A 97 -5.72 -12.39 -7.18
C SER A 97 -5.70 -12.76 -5.70
N SER A 98 -5.54 -11.77 -4.83
CA SER A 98 -5.64 -11.96 -3.36
C SER A 98 -7.03 -12.46 -2.94
N ILE A 99 -8.10 -11.91 -3.53
CA ILE A 99 -9.48 -12.35 -3.30
C ILE A 99 -9.72 -13.75 -3.92
N ALA A 100 -9.13 -14.07 -5.06
CA ALA A 100 -9.27 -15.37 -5.72
C ALA A 100 -8.59 -16.48 -4.91
N ILE A 101 -7.41 -16.20 -4.32
CA ILE A 101 -6.77 -17.09 -3.35
C ILE A 101 -7.67 -17.28 -2.14
N TYR A 102 -8.34 -16.22 -1.68
CA TYR A 102 -9.32 -16.32 -0.61
C TYR A 102 -10.58 -17.13 -1.01
N LEU A 103 -11.04 -17.06 -2.25
CA LEU A 103 -12.24 -17.81 -2.69
C LEU A 103 -11.99 -19.31 -2.93
N GLN A 104 -10.74 -19.78 -2.88
CA GLN A 104 -10.45 -21.21 -2.95
C GLN A 104 -11.08 -21.94 -1.74
N PRO A 105 -11.68 -23.12 -1.94
CA PRO A 105 -12.31 -23.91 -0.88
C PRO A 105 -11.23 -24.59 -0.02
N LEU A 106 -10.56 -23.80 0.81
CA LEU A 106 -9.73 -24.24 1.94
C LEU A 106 -10.46 -23.84 3.22
N ASP A 107 -10.51 -24.75 4.19
CA ASP A 107 -11.25 -24.66 5.46
C ASP A 107 -11.31 -23.22 6.01
N LEU A 108 -12.52 -22.66 5.99
CA LEU A 108 -12.82 -21.26 6.33
C LEU A 108 -12.36 -20.85 7.74
N VAL A 109 -12.12 -21.82 8.61
CA VAL A 109 -11.75 -21.60 10.02
C VAL A 109 -10.28 -21.19 10.19
N ASN A 110 -9.38 -21.56 9.27
CA ASN A 110 -7.93 -21.34 9.43
C ASN A 110 -7.35 -20.23 8.56
N ARG A 111 -8.19 -19.29 8.11
CA ARG A 111 -7.75 -18.24 7.19
C ARG A 111 -7.15 -17.06 7.94
N PRO A 112 -5.91 -16.65 7.63
CA PRO A 112 -5.30 -15.50 8.26
C PRO A 112 -5.96 -14.19 7.78
N GLN A 113 -6.94 -13.72 8.54
CA GLN A 113 -7.65 -12.44 8.32
C GLN A 113 -6.69 -11.25 8.27
N SER A 114 -5.57 -11.32 9.00
CA SER A 114 -4.53 -10.29 9.02
C SER A 114 -4.00 -9.92 7.65
N LEU A 115 -3.86 -10.86 6.71
CA LEU A 115 -3.42 -10.58 5.34
C LEU A 115 -4.44 -9.72 4.58
N ILE A 116 -5.73 -9.94 4.81
CA ILE A 116 -6.80 -9.15 4.18
C ILE A 116 -6.73 -7.72 4.70
N PHE A 117 -6.63 -7.55 6.03
CA PHE A 117 -6.48 -6.23 6.62
C PHE A 117 -5.21 -5.52 6.15
N ALA A 118 -4.08 -6.25 6.04
CA ALA A 118 -2.85 -5.71 5.48
C ALA A 118 -3.06 -5.20 4.05
N PHE A 119 -3.75 -5.98 3.22
CA PHE A 119 -4.04 -5.60 1.83
C PHE A 119 -4.98 -4.41 1.71
N ILE A 120 -6.00 -4.32 2.57
CA ILE A 120 -6.91 -3.16 2.64
C ILE A 120 -6.12 -1.90 3.00
N ILE A 121 -5.28 -1.96 4.04
CA ILE A 121 -4.48 -0.81 4.49
C ILE A 121 -3.45 -0.40 3.44
N PHE A 122 -2.78 -1.37 2.81
CA PHE A 122 -1.93 -1.12 1.65
C PHE A 122 -2.70 -0.40 0.54
N SER A 123 -3.88 -0.90 0.17
CA SER A 123 -4.68 -0.32 -0.90
C SER A 123 -5.09 1.12 -0.60
N LEU A 124 -5.38 1.45 0.67
CA LEU A 124 -5.68 2.80 1.10
C LEU A 124 -4.48 3.75 0.93
N PHE A 125 -3.31 3.38 1.42
CA PHE A 125 -2.09 4.20 1.27
C PHE A 125 -1.64 4.29 -0.19
N PHE A 126 -1.76 3.19 -0.92
CA PHE A 126 -1.46 3.16 -2.33
C PHE A 126 -2.38 4.11 -3.08
N ALA A 127 -3.70 4.03 -2.87
CA ALA A 127 -4.69 4.93 -3.46
C ALA A 127 -4.45 6.41 -3.08
N ASP A 128 -4.10 6.70 -1.83
CA ASP A 128 -3.73 8.06 -1.39
C ASP A 128 -2.50 8.60 -2.14
N GLY A 129 -1.57 7.72 -2.53
CA GLY A 129 -0.47 8.07 -3.43
C GLY A 129 -0.91 8.50 -4.84
N TYR A 130 -2.12 8.19 -5.29
CA TYR A 130 -2.66 8.60 -6.60
C TYR A 130 -3.77 9.65 -6.48
N TRP A 131 -4.45 9.71 -5.35
CA TRP A 131 -5.62 10.54 -5.14
C TRP A 131 -5.40 11.48 -3.95
N ASP A 132 -5.43 12.79 -4.20
CA ASP A 132 -5.41 13.76 -3.10
C ASP A 132 -6.79 13.82 -2.43
N PHE A 133 -7.01 12.94 -1.44
CA PHE A 133 -8.23 12.93 -0.63
C PHE A 133 -8.44 14.24 0.15
N LYS A 134 -7.40 15.07 0.30
CA LYS A 134 -7.49 16.37 0.99
C LYS A 134 -8.14 17.45 0.12
N ASN A 135 -8.15 17.26 -1.20
CA ASN A 135 -8.49 18.31 -2.16
C ASN A 135 -9.63 17.93 -3.11
N THR A 136 -10.50 17.00 -2.70
CA THR A 136 -11.75 16.68 -3.39
C THR A 136 -12.74 17.84 -3.29
N LYS A 137 -12.53 18.88 -4.11
CA LYS A 137 -13.49 19.98 -4.35
C LYS A 137 -14.85 19.50 -4.89
N LEU A 138 -14.98 18.21 -5.23
CA LEU A 138 -16.23 17.57 -5.68
C LEU A 138 -17.34 17.56 -4.62
N TRP A 139 -17.03 17.69 -3.32
CA TRP A 139 -18.07 17.73 -2.28
C TRP A 139 -18.59 19.14 -1.98
N LYS A 140 -17.88 20.20 -2.40
CA LYS A 140 -18.25 21.59 -2.09
C LYS A 140 -19.23 22.21 -3.09
N LYS A 141 -19.52 21.53 -4.21
CA LYS A 141 -20.40 22.06 -5.27
C LYS A 141 -21.88 21.69 -5.10
N ASN A 142 -22.23 20.76 -4.19
CA ASN A 142 -23.62 20.35 -3.94
C ASN A 142 -24.23 20.96 -2.66
N GLY A 143 -23.54 21.88 -1.98
CA GLY A 143 -23.98 22.46 -0.70
C GLY A 143 -24.34 23.96 -0.77
N ARG A 144 -24.84 24.43 -1.90
CA ARG A 144 -25.47 25.76 -2.02
C ARG A 144 -26.76 25.64 -2.83
N SER A 145 -27.83 25.28 -2.14
CA SER A 145 -29.19 25.79 -2.42
C SER A 145 -29.44 26.94 -1.45
#